data_AF-A0A2H1VIV2-F1
#
_entry.id   AF-A0A2H1VIV2-F1
#
_cell.length_a   1.000
_cell.length_b   1.000
_cell.length_c   1.000
_cell.angle_alpha   90.00
_cell.angle_beta   90.00
_cell.angle_gamma   90.00
#
_symmetry.space_group_name_H-M   'P 1'
#
loop_
_entity.id
_entity.type
_entity.pdbx_description
1 polymer ?
#
loop_
_entity_poly.entity_id
_entity_poly.type
_entity_poly.pdbx_seq_one_letter_code
_entity_poly.pdbx_strand_id
1 'polypeptide(L)'
;MDISLTIPLPSADSASLTRDVLSVDKELKRSGVQRKIEINAENLVIIFHGNDLKKLRVANSLSNIIELTDNMPEHTPAPTPARSLYGFFMYLFSQTMMFTYFIWAITPDSWLHYFNIYYYPQKYWSTAVPIQCLVALTIFAFFIYPSSNLMLTANIDSISTISDPHAHYTCEINENNNNVNEQCVCTDVNKCVKNSHITSEEELEENTVPPLCDLNIRLVCQKLYFKEYL
;
A
#
# COMPACT_ATOMS: atom_id res chain seq x y z
N MET A 1 -25.14 -32.10 -10.54
CA MET A 1 -24.35 -32.97 -9.62
C MET A 1 -23.95 -32.07 -8.47
N ASP A 2 -24.16 -32.55 -7.25
CA ASP A 2 -24.34 -31.64 -6.12
C ASP A 2 -23.34 -32.02 -5.02
N ILE A 3 -22.56 -31.05 -4.55
CA ILE A 3 -21.58 -31.23 -3.47
C ILE A 3 -21.98 -30.34 -2.30
N SER A 4 -22.12 -30.90 -1.11
CA SER A 4 -22.41 -30.17 0.12
C SER A 4 -21.17 -30.00 0.98
N LEU A 5 -20.87 -28.76 1.36
CA LEU A 5 -19.87 -28.41 2.38
C LEU A 5 -20.60 -28.03 3.67
N THR A 6 -20.25 -28.68 4.78
CA THR A 6 -20.81 -28.39 6.10
C THR A 6 -19.75 -27.78 6.98
N ILE A 7 -20.00 -26.57 7.47
CA ILE A 7 -19.10 -25.83 8.36
C ILE A 7 -19.77 -25.72 9.73
N PRO A 8 -19.19 -26.32 10.79
CA PRO A 8 -19.71 -26.16 12.15
C PRO A 8 -19.32 -24.78 12.69
N LEU A 9 -20.29 -24.06 13.26
CA LEU A 9 -20.14 -22.73 13.84
C LEU A 9 -20.43 -22.77 15.34
N PRO A 10 -19.84 -21.86 16.13
CA PRO A 10 -19.92 -21.87 17.59
C PRO A 10 -21.31 -21.51 18.14
N SER A 11 -22.17 -20.85 17.36
CA SER A 11 -23.54 -20.50 17.76
C SER A 11 -24.49 -20.35 16.56
N ALA A 12 -25.79 -20.55 16.76
CA ALA A 12 -26.80 -20.36 15.72
C ALA A 12 -26.86 -18.91 15.19
N ASP A 13 -26.59 -17.92 16.05
CA ASP A 13 -26.53 -16.50 15.68
C ASP A 13 -25.30 -16.19 14.81
N SER A 14 -24.18 -16.88 15.05
CA SER A 14 -23.01 -16.75 14.18
C SER A 14 -23.27 -17.36 12.80
N ALA A 15 -24.08 -18.43 12.72
CA ALA A 15 -24.46 -19.05 11.45
C ALA A 15 -25.43 -18.19 10.62
N SER A 16 -26.38 -17.50 11.26
CA SER A 16 -27.29 -16.56 10.58
C SER A 16 -26.54 -15.34 10.06
N LEU A 17 -25.67 -14.74 10.86
CA LEU A 17 -24.83 -13.61 10.45
C LEU A 17 -23.90 -14.00 9.29
N THR A 18 -23.27 -15.16 9.36
CA THR A 18 -22.37 -15.65 8.31
C THR A 18 -23.14 -15.90 7.00
N ARG A 19 -24.37 -16.44 7.07
CA ARG A 19 -25.24 -16.57 5.88
C ARG A 19 -25.54 -15.22 5.25
N ASP A 20 -25.91 -14.23 6.06
CA ASP A 20 -26.29 -12.92 5.55
C ASP A 20 -25.12 -12.24 4.84
N VAL A 21 -23.92 -12.31 5.41
CA VAL A 21 -22.69 -11.81 4.77
C VAL A 21 -22.40 -12.56 3.46
N LEU A 22 -22.45 -13.89 3.47
CA LEU A 22 -22.18 -14.70 2.28
C LEU A 22 -23.27 -14.58 1.20
N SER A 23 -24.47 -14.13 1.54
CA SER A 23 -25.55 -13.94 0.57
C SER A 23 -25.37 -12.69 -0.30
N VAL A 24 -24.58 -11.71 0.18
CA VAL A 24 -24.30 -10.46 -0.53
C VAL A 24 -23.32 -10.67 -1.70
N ASP A 25 -22.48 -11.69 -1.60
CA ASP A 25 -21.54 -12.03 -2.66
C ASP A 25 -22.26 -12.58 -3.90
N LYS A 26 -22.06 -11.91 -5.04
CA LYS A 26 -22.62 -12.30 -6.33
C LYS A 26 -22.08 -13.66 -6.76
N GLU A 27 -22.97 -14.53 -7.24
CA GLU A 27 -22.54 -15.82 -7.77
C GLU A 27 -21.60 -15.67 -8.98
N LEU A 28 -20.60 -16.56 -9.05
CA LEU A 28 -19.62 -16.66 -10.14
C LEU A 28 -20.33 -17.10 -11.44
N LYS A 29 -20.96 -16.16 -12.15
CA LYS A 29 -21.61 -16.38 -13.46
C LYS A 29 -20.72 -17.08 -14.50
N ARG A 30 -19.40 -16.99 -14.33
CA ARG A 30 -18.40 -17.51 -15.27
C ARG A 30 -18.09 -19.01 -15.11
N SER A 31 -18.43 -19.63 -13.97
CA SER A 31 -18.08 -21.04 -13.69
C SER A 31 -19.20 -22.03 -14.06
N GLY A 32 -20.43 -21.56 -14.23
CA GLY A 32 -21.59 -22.44 -14.46
C GLY A 32 -21.94 -23.30 -13.23
N VAL A 33 -21.55 -22.83 -12.04
CA VAL A 33 -21.81 -23.47 -10.74
C VAL A 33 -22.67 -22.52 -9.93
N GLN A 34 -23.84 -23.00 -9.48
CA GLN A 34 -24.74 -22.26 -8.58
C GLN A 34 -24.50 -22.72 -7.15
N ARG A 35 -24.59 -21.82 -6.17
CA ARG A 35 -24.40 -22.15 -4.75
C ARG A 35 -25.68 -21.84 -3.98
N LYS A 36 -26.17 -22.82 -3.24
CA LYS A 36 -27.30 -22.66 -2.34
C LYS A 36 -26.79 -22.74 -0.91
N ILE A 37 -27.08 -21.72 -0.11
CA ILE A 37 -26.68 -21.66 1.29
C ILE A 37 -27.91 -22.00 2.14
N GLU A 38 -27.78 -22.95 3.04
CA GLU A 38 -28.80 -23.41 3.99
C GLU A 38 -28.21 -23.44 5.41
N ILE A 39 -29.04 -23.21 6.42
CA ILE A 39 -28.62 -23.27 7.83
C ILE A 39 -29.34 -24.46 8.46
N ASN A 40 -28.59 -25.28 9.19
CA ASN A 40 -29.12 -26.33 10.05
C ASN A 40 -28.57 -26.13 11.47
N ALA A 41 -29.30 -25.34 12.27
CA ALA A 41 -28.92 -24.92 13.62
C ALA A 41 -27.51 -24.28 13.68
N GLU A 42 -26.53 -24.97 14.25
CA GLU A 42 -25.15 -24.53 14.40
C GLU A 42 -24.28 -24.82 13.16
N ASN A 43 -24.84 -25.45 12.12
CA ASN A 43 -24.12 -25.82 10.92
C ASN A 43 -24.56 -24.98 9.72
N LEU A 44 -23.58 -24.39 9.04
CA LEU A 44 -23.77 -23.75 7.74
C LEU A 44 -23.54 -24.79 6.65
N VAL A 45 -24.54 -25.01 5.79
CA VAL A 45 -24.48 -25.97 4.68
C VAL A 45 -24.47 -25.20 3.36
N ILE A 46 -23.41 -25.37 2.58
CA ILE A 46 -23.26 -24.76 1.26
C ILE A 46 -23.33 -25.87 0.21
N ILE A 47 -24.38 -25.85 -0.62
CA ILE A 47 -24.62 -26.83 -1.67
C ILE A 47 -24.21 -26.21 -3.00
N PHE A 48 -23.24 -26.83 -3.68
CA PHE A 48 -22.78 -26.41 -5.01
C PHE A 48 -23.43 -27.30 -6.07
N HIS A 49 -24.21 -26.70 -6.96
CA HIS A 49 -24.83 -27.36 -8.11
C HIS A 49 -24.03 -27.04 -9.37
N GLY A 50 -23.57 -28.06 -10.09
CA GLY A 50 -22.84 -27.87 -11.34
C GLY A 50 -22.98 -29.04 -12.31
N ASN A 51 -22.73 -28.74 -13.59
CA ASN A 51 -22.84 -29.71 -14.69
C ASN A 51 -21.56 -30.56 -14.88
N ASP A 52 -20.40 -30.10 -14.37
CA ASP A 52 -19.09 -30.75 -14.53
C ASP A 52 -18.44 -31.09 -13.18
N LEU A 53 -18.12 -32.37 -12.94
CA LEU A 53 -17.39 -32.83 -11.74
C LEU A 53 -16.00 -32.20 -11.60
N LYS A 54 -15.31 -31.91 -12.71
CA LYS A 54 -14.00 -31.25 -12.69
C LYS A 54 -14.11 -29.81 -12.18
N LYS A 55 -15.17 -29.08 -12.56
CA LYS A 55 -15.42 -27.70 -12.11
C LYS A 55 -15.84 -27.66 -10.63
N LEU A 56 -16.61 -28.66 -10.19
CA LEU A 56 -17.01 -28.81 -8.78
C LEU A 56 -15.82 -29.17 -7.86
N ARG A 57 -14.93 -30.07 -8.29
CA ARG A 57 -13.70 -30.42 -7.54
C ARG A 57 -12.74 -29.24 -7.43
N VAL A 58 -12.61 -28.49 -8.52
CA VAL A 58 -11.80 -27.27 -8.59
C VAL A 58 -12.40 -26.20 -7.69
N ALA A 59 -13.73 -26.02 -7.61
CA ALA A 59 -14.37 -25.06 -6.71
C ALA A 59 -14.19 -25.38 -5.22
N ASN A 60 -14.26 -26.66 -4.81
CA ASN A 60 -14.05 -27.05 -3.40
C ASN A 60 -12.57 -26.96 -2.96
N SER A 61 -11.64 -27.12 -3.91
CA SER A 61 -10.19 -26.99 -3.64
C SER A 61 -9.68 -25.57 -3.82
N LEU A 62 -10.33 -24.76 -4.66
CA LEU A 62 -9.99 -23.38 -4.93
C LEU A 62 -10.80 -22.39 -4.09
N SER A 63 -11.79 -22.76 -3.28
CA SER A 63 -12.47 -21.79 -2.40
C SER A 63 -11.46 -21.00 -1.56
N ASN A 64 -10.46 -21.67 -0.98
CA ASN A 64 -9.37 -21.06 -0.22
C ASN A 64 -8.37 -20.22 -1.06
N ILE A 65 -8.37 -20.38 -2.40
CA ILE A 65 -7.42 -19.70 -3.32
C ILE A 65 -8.11 -18.60 -4.14
N ILE A 66 -9.38 -18.78 -4.50
CA ILE A 66 -10.24 -17.85 -5.25
C ILE A 66 -10.72 -16.71 -4.35
N GLU A 67 -11.00 -16.97 -3.08
CA GLU A 67 -11.29 -15.91 -2.09
C GLU A 67 -10.14 -14.88 -1.99
N LEU A 68 -8.91 -15.29 -2.31
CA LEU A 68 -7.73 -14.42 -2.34
C LEU A 68 -7.41 -13.82 -3.72
N THR A 69 -8.06 -14.27 -4.80
CA THR A 69 -7.63 -13.91 -6.17
C THR A 69 -8.71 -13.30 -7.07
N ASP A 70 -10.00 -13.44 -6.78
CA ASP A 70 -11.05 -12.98 -7.72
C ASP A 70 -11.68 -11.62 -7.39
N ASN A 71 -11.17 -10.92 -6.37
CA ASN A 71 -11.53 -9.52 -6.10
C ASN A 71 -10.32 -8.69 -5.64
N MET A 72 -9.20 -8.75 -6.36
CA MET A 72 -8.26 -7.64 -6.27
C MET A 72 -8.75 -6.53 -7.21
N PRO A 73 -9.02 -5.31 -6.70
CA PRO A 73 -9.26 -4.15 -7.54
C PRO A 73 -8.16 -4.06 -8.60
N GLU A 74 -8.51 -3.78 -9.86
CA GLU A 74 -7.52 -3.59 -10.95
C GLU A 74 -6.44 -2.55 -10.60
N HIS A 75 -6.74 -1.66 -9.64
CA HIS A 75 -5.86 -0.62 -9.12
C HIS A 75 -5.09 -0.99 -7.84
N THR A 76 -5.25 -2.19 -7.29
CA THR A 76 -4.48 -2.58 -6.11
C THR A 76 -3.02 -2.81 -6.48
N PRO A 77 -2.04 -2.24 -5.75
CA PRO A 77 -0.60 -2.43 -6.02
C PRO A 77 -0.09 -3.84 -5.66
N ALA A 78 -0.97 -4.75 -5.25
CA ALA A 78 -0.62 -6.08 -4.81
C ALA A 78 -0.04 -6.94 -5.95
N PRO A 79 0.96 -7.78 -5.66
CA PRO A 79 1.63 -8.60 -6.65
C PRO A 79 0.70 -9.73 -7.11
N THR A 80 -0.01 -9.52 -8.22
CA THR A 80 -0.79 -10.56 -8.87
C THR A 80 0.08 -11.33 -9.89
N PRO A 81 -0.12 -12.65 -10.04
CA PRO A 81 0.62 -13.45 -11.02
C PRO A 81 0.34 -13.00 -12.47
N ALA A 82 -0.81 -12.37 -12.73
CA ALA A 82 -1.09 -11.78 -14.02
C ALA A 82 -0.21 -10.54 -14.31
N ARG A 83 0.06 -9.68 -13.32
CA ARG A 83 0.92 -8.50 -13.50
C ARG A 83 2.38 -8.85 -13.79
N SER A 84 2.92 -9.89 -13.16
CA SER A 84 4.32 -10.30 -13.37
C SER A 84 4.56 -10.81 -14.80
N LEU A 85 3.56 -11.43 -15.42
CA LEU A 85 3.64 -11.92 -16.78
C LEU A 85 3.80 -10.79 -17.81
N TYR A 86 3.09 -9.66 -17.65
CA TYR A 86 3.25 -8.50 -18.54
C TYR A 86 4.66 -7.92 -18.49
N GLY A 87 5.22 -7.78 -17.28
CA GLY A 87 6.60 -7.32 -17.11
C GLY A 87 7.61 -8.26 -17.78
N PHE A 88 7.40 -9.57 -17.65
CA PHE A 88 8.24 -10.58 -18.30
C PHE A 88 8.17 -10.51 -19.83
N PHE A 89 6.95 -10.40 -20.39
CA PHE A 89 6.79 -10.23 -21.83
C PHE A 89 7.42 -8.94 -22.35
N MET A 90 7.22 -7.81 -21.65
CA MET A 90 7.84 -6.54 -22.00
C MET A 90 9.37 -6.62 -21.93
N TYR A 91 9.93 -7.32 -20.95
CA TYR A 91 11.37 -7.53 -20.84
C TYR A 91 11.93 -8.30 -22.05
N LEU A 92 11.33 -9.45 -22.40
CA LEU A 92 11.75 -10.22 -23.57
C LEU A 92 11.58 -9.44 -24.88
N PHE A 93 10.47 -8.72 -25.01
CA PHE A 93 10.19 -7.87 -26.16
C PHE A 93 11.21 -6.73 -26.29
N SER A 94 11.50 -6.03 -25.21
CA SER A 94 12.52 -4.97 -25.18
C SER A 94 13.90 -5.52 -25.53
N GLN A 95 14.26 -6.69 -25.00
CA GLN A 95 15.56 -7.30 -25.27
C GLN A 95 15.70 -7.73 -26.73
N THR A 96 14.65 -8.34 -27.31
CA THR A 96 14.64 -8.74 -28.72
C THR A 96 14.71 -7.54 -29.66
N MET A 97 13.92 -6.49 -29.40
CA MET A 97 13.99 -5.24 -30.17
C MET A 97 15.37 -4.58 -30.09
N MET A 98 16.00 -4.56 -28.90
CA MET A 98 17.36 -4.03 -28.73
C MET A 98 18.38 -4.77 -29.59
N PHE A 99 18.34 -6.11 -29.59
CA PHE A 99 19.26 -6.91 -30.42
C PHE A 99 19.02 -6.68 -31.91
N THR A 100 17.77 -6.69 -32.36
CA THR A 100 17.43 -6.39 -33.76
C THR A 100 17.89 -5.00 -34.16
N TYR A 101 17.74 -4.02 -33.28
CA TYR A 101 18.23 -2.65 -33.49
C TYR A 101 19.74 -2.61 -33.68
N PHE A 102 20.52 -3.26 -32.80
CA PHE A 102 21.99 -3.28 -32.93
C PHE A 102 22.46 -4.00 -34.20
N ILE A 103 21.85 -5.14 -34.53
CA ILE A 103 22.17 -5.87 -35.77
C ILE A 103 21.94 -4.96 -36.98
N TRP A 104 20.78 -4.28 -37.04
CA TRP A 104 20.49 -3.33 -38.10
C TRP A 104 21.44 -2.13 -38.09
N ALA A 105 21.77 -1.56 -36.94
CA ALA A 105 22.65 -0.39 -36.79
C ALA A 105 24.08 -0.65 -37.29
N ILE A 106 24.66 -1.80 -36.92
CA ILE A 106 26.06 -2.13 -37.19
C ILE A 106 26.27 -2.71 -38.60
N THR A 107 25.26 -3.39 -39.14
CA THR A 107 25.39 -4.06 -40.45
C THR A 107 25.54 -3.06 -41.59
N PRO A 108 26.59 -3.15 -42.43
CA PRO A 108 26.76 -2.29 -43.59
C PRO A 108 25.74 -2.60 -44.70
N ASP A 109 25.40 -1.60 -45.51
CA ASP A 109 24.33 -1.70 -46.53
C ASP A 109 24.61 -2.79 -47.58
N SER A 110 25.88 -3.03 -47.90
CA SER A 110 26.28 -4.10 -48.84
C SER A 110 25.80 -5.49 -48.40
N TRP A 111 25.81 -5.77 -47.09
CA TRP A 111 25.39 -7.06 -46.57
C TRP A 111 23.87 -7.19 -46.55
N LEU A 112 23.16 -6.10 -46.22
CA LEU A 112 21.70 -6.03 -46.31
C LEU A 112 21.19 -6.24 -47.74
N HIS A 113 21.84 -5.62 -48.72
CA HIS A 113 21.51 -5.81 -50.14
C HIS A 113 21.80 -7.23 -50.63
N TYR A 114 22.84 -7.90 -50.10
CA TYR A 114 23.10 -9.32 -50.39
C TYR A 114 21.94 -10.22 -49.93
N PHE A 115 21.30 -9.89 -48.79
CA PHE A 115 20.10 -10.58 -48.32
C PHE A 115 18.79 -10.08 -48.99
N ASN A 116 18.87 -9.27 -50.05
CA ASN A 116 17.74 -8.65 -50.75
C ASN A 116 16.85 -7.75 -49.87
N ILE A 117 17.42 -7.15 -48.82
CA ILE A 117 16.71 -6.21 -47.95
C ILE A 117 17.03 -4.78 -48.42
N TYR A 118 16.12 -4.18 -49.18
CA TYR A 118 16.27 -2.82 -49.73
C TYR A 118 15.42 -1.76 -49.00
N TYR A 119 14.41 -2.19 -48.24
CA TYR A 119 13.46 -1.29 -47.57
C TYR A 119 13.74 -1.26 -46.07
N TYR A 120 14.64 -0.37 -45.65
CA TYR A 120 14.91 -0.06 -44.24
C TYR A 120 15.04 1.45 -44.06
N PRO A 121 14.78 1.98 -42.85
CA PRO A 121 14.96 3.39 -42.57
C PRO A 121 16.41 3.83 -42.80
N GLN A 122 16.63 5.10 -43.13
CA GLN A 122 17.98 5.64 -43.33
C GLN A 122 18.86 5.40 -42.09
N LYS A 123 20.12 4.99 -42.28
CA LYS A 123 21.07 4.69 -41.19
C LYS A 123 21.26 5.84 -40.19
N TYR A 124 21.07 7.09 -40.61
CA TYR A 124 21.09 8.27 -39.74
C TYR A 124 20.16 8.12 -38.51
N TRP A 125 19.01 7.44 -38.68
CA TRP A 125 18.07 7.20 -37.58
C TRP A 125 18.65 6.33 -36.47
N SER A 126 19.65 5.49 -36.77
CA SER A 126 20.37 4.69 -35.76
C SER A 126 21.12 5.56 -34.74
N THR A 127 21.43 6.81 -35.09
CA THR A 127 22.12 7.75 -34.19
C THR A 127 21.15 8.80 -33.69
N ALA A 128 20.20 9.24 -34.52
CA ALA A 128 19.21 10.23 -34.13
C ALA A 128 18.29 9.76 -32.99
N VAL A 129 17.80 8.51 -33.04
CA VAL A 129 16.91 7.95 -32.00
C VAL A 129 17.53 7.99 -30.60
N PRO A 130 18.74 7.45 -30.34
CA PRO A 130 19.32 7.47 -29.01
C PRO A 130 19.62 8.90 -28.53
N ILE A 131 20.05 9.79 -29.42
CA ILE A 131 20.27 11.21 -29.08
C ILE A 131 18.96 11.88 -28.67
N GLN A 132 17.88 11.69 -29.43
CA GLN A 132 16.57 12.25 -29.09
C GLN A 132 16.03 11.69 -27.78
N CYS A 133 16.20 10.40 -27.51
CA CYS A 133 15.84 9.80 -26.22
C CYS A 133 16.62 10.44 -25.06
N LEU A 134 17.93 10.67 -25.22
CA LEU A 134 18.74 11.34 -24.20
C LEU A 134 18.30 12.79 -23.98
N VAL A 135 18.00 13.54 -25.05
CA VAL A 135 17.47 14.92 -24.94
C VAL A 135 16.10 14.93 -24.25
N ALA A 136 15.21 14.01 -24.60
CA ALA A 136 13.91 13.90 -23.94
C ALA A 136 14.07 13.54 -22.46
N LEU A 137 14.98 12.61 -22.12
CA LEU A 137 15.28 12.22 -20.75
C LEU A 137 15.84 13.41 -19.94
N THR A 138 16.78 14.18 -20.49
CA THR A 138 17.35 15.34 -19.77
C THR A 138 16.30 16.42 -19.56
N ILE A 139 15.48 16.72 -20.58
CA ILE A 139 14.37 17.67 -20.44
C ILE A 139 13.40 17.19 -19.35
N PHE A 140 13.03 15.91 -19.38
CA PHE A 140 12.10 15.34 -18.41
C PHE A 140 12.68 15.38 -16.98
N ALA A 141 13.90 14.92 -16.79
CA ALA A 141 14.53 14.78 -15.48
C ALA A 141 14.87 16.13 -14.83
N PHE A 142 15.32 17.12 -15.61
CA PHE A 142 15.79 18.40 -15.05
C PHE A 142 14.75 19.51 -15.07
N PHE A 143 13.80 19.47 -16.01
CA PHE A 143 12.79 20.51 -16.11
C PHE A 143 11.42 19.98 -15.70
N ILE A 144 10.88 19.00 -16.42
CA ILE A 144 9.49 18.57 -16.23
C ILE A 144 9.26 18.00 -14.84
N TYR A 145 10.12 17.08 -14.39
CA TYR A 145 9.95 16.41 -13.11
C TYR A 145 10.08 17.38 -11.93
N PRO A 146 11.15 18.20 -11.80
CA PRO A 146 11.23 19.17 -10.71
C PRO A 146 10.11 20.22 -10.75
N SER A 147 9.75 20.73 -11.94
CA SER A 147 8.66 21.70 -12.06
C SER A 147 7.32 21.11 -11.66
N SER A 148 7.04 19.85 -12.02
CA SER A 148 5.80 19.17 -11.62
C SER A 148 5.75 18.93 -10.12
N ASN A 149 6.86 18.50 -9.52
CA ASN A 149 6.94 18.33 -8.07
C ASN A 149 6.73 19.66 -7.33
N LEU A 150 7.32 20.75 -7.82
CA LEU A 150 7.11 22.09 -7.25
C LEU A 150 5.65 22.54 -7.37
N MET A 151 4.99 22.25 -8.48
CA MET A 151 3.58 22.59 -8.69
C MET A 151 2.63 21.80 -7.77
N LEU A 152 3.01 20.57 -7.39
CA LEU A 152 2.24 19.74 -6.45
C LEU A 152 2.53 20.07 -4.98
N THR A 153 3.60 20.79 -4.69
CA THR A 153 3.99 21.18 -3.33
C THR A 153 3.22 22.43 -2.89
N ALA A 154 3.06 22.62 -1.57
CA ALA A 154 2.55 23.87 -1.02
C ALA A 154 3.39 25.08 -1.48
N ASN A 155 2.77 26.27 -1.50
CA ASN A 155 3.49 27.50 -1.84
C ASN A 155 4.73 27.67 -0.94
N ILE A 156 5.84 28.13 -1.52
CA ILE A 156 7.12 28.32 -0.83
C ILE A 156 7.01 29.22 0.42
N ASP A 157 6.06 30.15 0.43
CA ASP A 157 5.85 31.08 1.55
C ASP A 157 4.91 30.52 2.63
N SER A 158 4.32 29.33 2.42
CA SER A 158 3.41 28.71 3.38
C SER A 158 4.17 28.06 4.54
N ILE A 159 3.72 28.32 5.77
CA ILE A 159 4.23 27.63 6.98
C ILE A 159 4.00 26.12 6.93
N SER A 160 3.01 25.65 6.16
CA SER A 160 2.72 24.22 5.96
C SER A 160 3.84 23.46 5.25
N THR A 161 4.81 24.16 4.65
CA THR A 161 6.01 23.54 4.08
C THR A 161 7.00 23.10 5.17
N ILE A 162 6.93 23.71 6.36
CA ILE A 162 7.83 23.45 7.49
C ILE A 162 7.12 22.72 8.64
N SER A 163 5.84 23.01 8.86
CA SER A 163 5.03 22.40 9.93
C SER A 163 4.04 21.41 9.33
N ASP A 164 3.97 20.21 9.91
CA ASP A 164 2.95 19.24 9.59
C ASP A 164 1.73 19.37 10.53
N PRO A 165 0.58 18.74 10.20
CA PRO A 165 -0.64 18.80 11.02
C PRO A 165 -0.54 18.12 12.39
N HIS A 166 0.45 17.27 12.62
CA HIS A 166 0.66 16.57 13.89
C HIS A 166 1.67 17.26 14.81
N ALA A 167 2.25 18.39 14.39
CA ALA A 167 3.15 19.18 15.22
C ALA A 167 2.42 19.66 16.49
N HIS A 168 2.99 19.36 17.67
CA HIS A 168 2.36 19.63 18.96
C HIS A 168 3.08 20.77 19.67
N TYR A 169 2.59 21.99 19.50
CA TYR A 169 3.23 23.21 20.01
C TYR A 169 2.86 23.58 21.46
N THR A 170 1.82 22.99 22.03
CA THR A 170 1.34 23.29 23.39
C THR A 170 1.77 22.22 24.39
N CYS A 171 2.72 22.54 25.27
CA CYS A 171 2.86 21.78 26.51
C CYS A 171 1.77 22.25 27.47
N GLU A 172 0.60 21.61 27.46
CA GLU A 172 -0.36 21.83 28.53
C GLU A 172 0.20 21.18 29.81
N ILE A 173 0.76 22.00 30.69
CA ILE A 173 1.04 21.59 32.07
C ILE A 173 -0.33 21.55 32.75
N ASN A 174 -0.86 20.35 32.97
CA ASN A 174 -2.09 20.18 33.75
C ASN A 174 -1.82 20.60 35.21
N GLU A 175 -2.15 21.85 35.56
CA GLU A 175 -2.22 22.32 36.96
C GLU A 175 -3.45 21.76 37.71
N ASN A 176 -3.78 20.49 37.50
CA ASN A 176 -4.86 19.81 38.21
C ASN A 176 -4.32 18.67 39.08
N ASN A 177 -3.45 19.00 40.02
CA ASN A 177 -3.21 18.15 41.18
C ASN A 177 -4.08 18.63 42.34
N ASN A 178 -5.37 18.26 42.30
CA ASN A 178 -6.16 18.13 43.51
C ASN A 178 -6.93 16.80 43.42
N ASN A 179 -6.32 15.77 44.03
CA ASN A 179 -6.70 14.35 44.11
C ASN A 179 -5.97 13.41 43.14
N VAL A 180 -4.68 13.22 43.38
CA VAL A 180 -4.00 11.96 43.01
C VAL A 180 -4.61 10.86 43.87
N ASN A 181 -5.54 10.08 43.32
CA ASN A 181 -5.98 8.84 43.95
C ASN A 181 -4.80 7.85 43.92
N GLU A 182 -4.22 7.59 45.09
CA GLU A 182 -3.10 6.67 45.29
C GLU A 182 -3.49 5.18 45.11
N GLN A 183 -4.19 4.81 44.04
CA GLN A 183 -4.42 3.41 43.72
C GLN A 183 -3.48 2.95 42.62
N CYS A 184 -2.46 2.22 43.03
CA CYS A 184 -1.61 1.45 42.13
C CYS A 184 -2.44 0.31 41.51
N VAL A 185 -2.52 0.27 40.17
CA VAL A 185 -3.10 -0.86 39.45
C VAL A 185 -2.00 -1.93 39.32
N CYS A 186 -1.86 -2.78 40.33
CA CYS A 186 -0.98 -3.94 40.27
C CYS A 186 -1.82 -5.20 40.00
N THR A 187 -1.42 -6.01 39.02
CA THR A 187 -2.07 -7.30 38.71
C THR A 187 -1.89 -8.33 39.83
N ASP A 188 -0.84 -8.18 40.65
CA ASP A 188 -0.51 -9.10 41.75
C ASP A 188 -0.07 -8.32 42.99
N VAL A 189 -0.97 -8.25 43.98
CA VAL A 189 -0.90 -7.31 45.12
C VAL A 189 0.28 -7.60 46.04
N ASN A 190 0.74 -8.86 46.09
CA ASN A 190 1.76 -9.32 47.04
C ASN A 190 3.21 -9.07 46.57
N LYS A 191 3.41 -8.68 45.31
CA LYS A 191 4.73 -8.30 44.77
C LYS A 191 4.88 -6.78 44.63
N CYS A 192 3.80 -6.03 44.84
CA CYS A 192 3.80 -4.58 44.68
C CYS A 192 4.38 -3.91 45.94
N VAL A 193 5.70 -3.87 46.05
CA VAL A 193 6.37 -3.10 47.11
C VAL A 193 6.51 -1.65 46.65
N LYS A 194 5.43 -0.87 46.79
CA LYS A 194 5.53 0.59 46.84
C LYS A 194 5.75 0.97 48.29
N ASN A 195 7.01 0.95 48.75
CA ASN A 195 7.34 1.67 49.98
C ASN A 195 6.93 3.12 49.75
N SER A 196 6.03 3.62 50.58
CA SER A 196 5.49 4.98 50.54
C SER A 196 6.61 5.99 50.81
N HIS A 197 7.38 6.33 49.79
CA HIS A 197 7.98 7.64 49.72
C HIS A 197 6.83 8.60 49.39
N ILE A 198 6.45 9.42 50.36
CA ILE A 198 5.67 10.62 50.10
C ILE A 198 6.67 11.56 49.44
N THR A 199 6.80 11.46 48.13
CA THR A 199 7.59 12.39 47.32
C THR A 199 6.91 13.75 47.42
N SER A 200 7.64 14.80 47.81
CA SER A 200 7.11 16.15 47.71
C SER A 200 6.81 16.46 46.24
N GLU A 201 5.82 17.32 45.96
CA GLU A 201 5.54 17.73 44.57
C GLU A 201 6.80 18.29 43.88
N GLU A 202 7.71 18.89 44.66
CA GLU A 202 9.01 19.42 44.23
C GLU A 202 9.99 18.33 43.74
N GLU A 203 10.10 17.20 44.43
CA GLU A 203 10.92 16.05 43.97
C GLU A 203 10.29 15.33 42.78
N LEU A 204 8.96 15.36 42.63
CA LEU A 204 8.28 14.79 41.47
C LEU A 204 8.53 15.67 40.23
N GLU A 205 8.44 16.99 40.34
CA GLU A 205 8.78 17.90 39.23
C GLU A 205 10.26 17.81 38.83
N GLU A 206 11.19 17.66 39.78
CA GLU A 206 12.63 17.54 39.49
C GLU A 206 13.00 16.22 38.79
N ASN A 207 12.27 15.12 39.06
CA ASN A 207 12.57 13.80 38.52
C ASN A 207 11.70 13.39 37.32
N THR A 208 10.69 14.20 36.96
CA THR A 208 9.85 13.93 35.80
C THR A 208 10.42 14.65 34.59
N VAL A 209 10.75 13.91 33.53
CA VAL A 209 11.11 14.53 32.25
C VAL A 209 9.90 15.33 31.76
N PRO A 210 10.04 16.63 31.48
CA PRO A 210 8.91 17.45 31.04
C PRO A 210 8.32 16.88 29.74
N PRO A 211 7.02 17.06 29.50
CA PRO A 211 6.40 16.63 28.26
C PRO A 211 7.15 17.24 27.07
N LEU A 212 7.51 16.39 26.10
CA LEU A 212 8.19 16.81 24.88
C LEU A 212 7.17 17.47 23.95
N CYS A 213 7.41 18.74 23.62
CA CYS A 213 6.57 19.50 22.70
C CYS A 213 7.44 20.13 21.62
N ASP A 214 6.84 20.31 20.45
CA ASP A 214 7.51 20.92 19.32
C ASP A 214 7.62 22.43 19.51
N LEU A 215 8.80 22.95 19.20
CA LEU A 215 9.03 24.38 19.29
C LEU A 215 8.51 25.06 18.03
N ASN A 216 7.71 26.13 18.18
CA ASN A 216 7.20 26.87 17.03
C ASN A 216 8.36 27.57 16.30
N ILE A 217 8.79 26.99 15.19
CA ILE A 217 9.94 27.45 14.40
C ILE A 217 9.82 28.90 13.94
N ARG A 218 8.60 29.40 13.69
CA ARG A 218 8.37 30.80 13.32
C ARG A 218 8.79 31.75 14.44
N LEU A 219 8.43 31.41 15.68
CA LEU A 219 8.76 32.20 16.86
C LEU A 219 10.27 32.15 17.15
N VAL A 220 10.89 30.98 16.96
CA VAL A 220 12.33 30.79 17.09
C VAL A 220 13.08 31.64 16.06
N CYS A 221 12.71 31.56 14.79
CA CYS A 221 13.33 32.35 13.74
C CYS A 221 13.16 33.85 13.96
N GLN A 222 11.98 34.29 14.40
CA GLN A 222 11.75 35.70 14.76
C GLN A 222 12.69 36.15 15.89
N LYS A 223 12.84 35.34 16.94
CA LYS A 223 13.67 35.70 18.10
C LYS A 223 15.17 35.66 17.81
N LEU A 224 15.62 34.74 16.95
CA LEU A 224 17.02 34.58 16.57
C LEU A 224 17.47 35.59 15.51
N TYR A 225 16.66 35.82 14.48
CA TYR A 225 17.05 36.63 13.32
C TYR A 225 16.45 38.03 13.30
N PHE A 226 15.27 38.24 13.88
CA PHE A 226 14.59 39.54 13.98
C PHE A 226 14.69 40.13 15.38
N LYS A 227 15.87 40.03 16.01
CA LYS A 227 16.13 40.65 17.30
C LYS A 227 15.94 42.17 17.18
N GLU A 228 14.72 42.65 17.44
CA GLU A 228 14.48 44.06 17.71
C GLU A 228 15.38 44.42 18.89
N TYR A 229 16.33 45.31 18.59
CA TYR A 229 17.07 46.06 19.61
C TYR A 229 16.04 46.86 20.42
N LEU A 230 15.66 46.32 21.58
CA LEU A 230 15.08 47.06 22.69
C LEU A 230 16.04 46.93 23.88
#